data_AF-A0A833YUH5-F1
#
_entry.id   AF-A0A833YUH5-F1
#
_cell.length_a   1.000
_cell.length_b   1.000
_cell.length_c   1.000
_cell.angle_alpha   90.00
_cell.angle_beta   90.00
_cell.angle_gamma   90.00
#
_symmetry.space_group_name_H-M   'P 1'
#
loop_
_entity.id
_entity.type
_entity.pdbx_description
1 polymer ?
#
loop_
_entity_poly.entity_id
_entity_poly.type
_entity_poly.pdbx_seq_one_letter_code
_entity_poly.pdbx_strand_id
1 'polypeptide(L)'
;MPPGEPGLLLSRVLGRHPFLGYRGPRELSERKLVRKVRRPDDVYYNSGDVLSMDIEGFLYFRDRLGDTFRWKGENVSTREVEGVLSLMDFLQEVNVYGVPVPGYEGKVGMATVQLVPGQAFDGQRLYQHVRTWLPAYAVPHFIRIQDTLEITRTFKLVKSHLVREGFNVGVIADSLFVLDNQAQAFRPLTQEIYQAVCKGTWRL
;
A
#
# COMPACT_ATOMS: atom_id res chain seq x y z
N MET A 1 -13.12 17.52 -16.71
CA MET A 1 -12.09 17.98 -15.77
C MET A 1 -11.55 19.28 -16.31
N PRO A 2 -11.61 20.37 -15.55
CA PRO A 2 -10.80 21.58 -15.78
C PRO A 2 -9.33 21.26 -16.04
N PRO A 3 -8.62 22.08 -16.84
CA PRO A 3 -7.18 21.96 -17.00
C PRO A 3 -6.44 22.00 -15.65
N GLY A 4 -5.42 21.16 -15.50
CA GLY A 4 -4.60 21.03 -14.29
C GLY A 4 -5.22 20.16 -13.18
N GLU A 5 -6.53 19.90 -13.21
CA GLU A 5 -7.20 19.12 -12.16
C GLU A 5 -6.90 17.62 -12.29
N PRO A 6 -6.43 16.95 -11.22
CA PRO A 6 -6.21 15.51 -11.22
C PRO A 6 -7.51 14.72 -11.38
N GLY A 7 -7.54 13.76 -12.29
CA GLY A 7 -8.68 12.88 -12.54
C GLY A 7 -8.24 11.45 -12.85
N LEU A 8 -9.14 10.51 -12.56
CA LEU A 8 -8.91 9.10 -12.84
C LEU A 8 -9.04 8.82 -14.35
N LEU A 9 -8.03 8.19 -14.94
CA LEU A 9 -8.07 7.77 -16.34
C LEU A 9 -9.00 6.57 -16.53
N LEU A 10 -10.15 6.81 -17.17
CA LEU A 10 -11.13 5.81 -17.54
C LEU A 10 -11.11 5.58 -19.05
N SER A 11 -10.90 4.33 -19.47
CA SER A 11 -10.92 3.94 -20.88
C SER A 11 -12.27 3.32 -21.23
N ARG A 12 -13.00 3.88 -22.20
CA ARG A 12 -14.33 3.37 -22.56
C ARG A 12 -14.24 1.95 -23.11
N VAL A 13 -15.04 1.04 -22.58
CA VAL A 13 -15.18 -0.32 -23.11
C VAL A 13 -16.19 -0.27 -24.26
N LEU A 14 -15.78 -0.74 -25.43
CA LEU A 14 -16.59 -0.73 -26.65
C LEU A 14 -16.70 -2.14 -27.19
N GLY A 15 -17.77 -2.46 -27.95
CA GLY A 15 -17.89 -3.78 -28.59
C GLY A 15 -16.70 -4.13 -29.49
N ARG A 16 -16.11 -3.13 -30.17
CA ARG A 16 -14.89 -3.27 -30.99
C ARG A 16 -13.59 -3.41 -30.19
N HIS A 17 -13.59 -2.98 -28.93
CA HIS A 17 -12.46 -3.07 -28.00
C HIS A 17 -12.97 -3.53 -26.63
N PRO A 18 -13.42 -4.79 -26.52
CA PRO A 18 -14.03 -5.27 -25.30
C PRO A 18 -12.96 -5.47 -24.23
N PHE A 19 -13.32 -5.20 -22.98
CA PHE A 19 -12.56 -5.69 -21.84
C PHE A 19 -12.98 -7.15 -21.59
N LEU A 20 -12.12 -8.08 -21.99
CA LEU A 20 -12.39 -9.52 -21.89
C LEU A 20 -12.37 -10.05 -20.45
N GLY A 21 -11.93 -9.23 -19.49
CA GLY A 21 -11.75 -9.62 -18.10
C GLY A 21 -10.37 -10.20 -17.80
N TYR A 22 -10.11 -10.42 -16.51
CA TYR A 22 -8.96 -11.17 -16.03
C TYR A 22 -9.28 -12.66 -15.95
N ARG A 23 -8.23 -13.48 -16.07
CA ARG A 23 -8.30 -14.90 -15.75
C ARG A 23 -8.49 -15.07 -14.23
N GLY A 24 -9.57 -15.73 -13.82
CA GLY A 24 -9.90 -15.96 -12.41
C GLY A 24 -11.35 -15.62 -12.08
N PRO A 25 -11.69 -15.44 -10.78
CA PRO A 25 -13.03 -15.10 -10.33
C PRO A 25 -13.57 -13.83 -11.02
N ARG A 26 -14.83 -13.88 -11.47
CA ARG A 26 -15.47 -12.80 -12.25
C ARG A 26 -15.48 -11.47 -11.49
N GLU A 27 -15.53 -11.52 -10.18
CA GLU A 27 -15.52 -10.37 -9.28
C GLU A 27 -14.27 -9.49 -9.46
N LEU A 28 -13.13 -10.09 -9.82
CA LEU A 28 -11.89 -9.34 -10.09
C LEU A 28 -12.01 -8.46 -11.33
N SER A 29 -12.65 -8.99 -12.38
CA SER A 29 -12.94 -8.27 -13.62
C SER A 29 -14.00 -7.19 -13.39
N GLU A 30 -15.05 -7.51 -12.65
CA GLU A 30 -16.15 -6.57 -12.38
C GLU A 30 -15.70 -5.36 -11.56
N ARG A 31 -14.78 -5.54 -10.60
CA ARG A 31 -14.20 -4.43 -9.81
C ARG A 31 -13.44 -3.39 -10.65
N LYS A 32 -13.05 -3.75 -11.87
CA LYS A 32 -12.28 -2.89 -12.78
C LYS A 32 -13.17 -2.14 -13.76
N LEU A 33 -14.46 -2.43 -13.77
CA LEU A 33 -15.44 -1.77 -14.61
C LEU A 33 -16.22 -0.72 -13.81
N VAL A 34 -16.30 0.49 -14.35
CA VAL A 34 -17.15 1.57 -13.84
C VAL A 34 -18.25 1.79 -14.88
N ARG A 35 -19.51 1.79 -14.42
CA ARG A 35 -20.69 1.90 -15.29
C ARG A 35 -21.43 3.19 -15.02
N LYS A 36 -22.21 3.65 -15.98
CA LYS A 36 -23.09 4.83 -15.82
C LYS A 36 -22.31 6.11 -15.49
N VAL A 37 -21.14 6.29 -16.10
CA VAL A 37 -20.24 7.43 -15.84
C VAL A 37 -20.75 8.70 -16.52
N ARG A 38 -21.07 8.61 -17.82
CA ARG A 38 -21.63 9.74 -18.59
C ARG A 38 -23.03 9.43 -19.13
N ARG A 39 -23.35 8.17 -19.38
CA ARG A 39 -24.62 7.69 -19.93
C ARG A 39 -25.06 6.39 -19.24
N PRO A 40 -26.37 6.09 -19.13
CA PRO A 40 -26.86 4.92 -18.41
C PRO A 40 -26.34 3.56 -18.91
N ASP A 41 -25.89 3.49 -20.16
CA ASP A 41 -25.43 2.30 -20.86
C ASP A 41 -23.92 2.22 -21.02
N ASP A 42 -23.18 3.24 -20.58
CA ASP A 42 -21.73 3.26 -20.75
C ASP A 42 -20.98 2.44 -19.69
N VAL A 43 -19.86 1.88 -20.13
CA VAL A 43 -18.94 1.10 -19.32
C VAL A 43 -17.53 1.57 -19.62
N TYR A 44 -16.75 1.78 -18.57
CA TYR A 44 -15.35 2.16 -18.66
C TYR A 44 -14.49 1.20 -17.84
N TYR A 45 -13.30 0.93 -18.34
CA TYR A 45 -12.23 0.26 -17.62
C TYR A 45 -11.47 1.29 -16.78
N ASN A 46 -11.33 1.00 -15.48
CA ASN A 46 -10.55 1.78 -14.54
C ASN A 46 -9.08 1.35 -14.59
N SER A 47 -8.23 2.20 -15.19
CA SER A 47 -6.79 1.97 -15.28
C SER A 47 -6.09 1.98 -13.91
N GLY A 48 -6.66 2.72 -12.96
CA GLY A 48 -6.06 3.04 -11.68
C GLY A 48 -5.12 4.25 -11.74
N ASP A 49 -4.87 4.86 -12.90
CA ASP A 49 -3.89 5.95 -13.00
C ASP A 49 -4.61 7.32 -12.89
N VAL A 50 -4.08 8.19 -12.04
CA VAL A 50 -4.54 9.56 -11.84
C VAL A 50 -3.67 10.48 -12.68
N LEU A 51 -4.30 11.19 -13.61
CA LEU A 51 -3.64 12.10 -14.54
C LEU A 51 -4.21 13.51 -14.39
N SER A 52 -3.43 14.53 -14.69
CA SER A 52 -3.96 15.88 -14.99
C SER A 52 -3.70 16.22 -16.45
N MET A 53 -4.55 17.04 -17.06
CA MET A 53 -4.37 17.49 -18.44
C MET A 53 -4.17 19.01 -18.44
N ASP A 54 -3.16 19.52 -19.14
CA ASP A 54 -2.99 20.97 -19.29
C ASP A 54 -3.90 21.56 -20.38
N ILE A 55 -3.75 22.87 -20.64
CA ILE A 55 -4.54 23.59 -21.64
C ILE A 55 -4.21 23.18 -23.09
N GLU A 56 -3.02 22.62 -23.32
CA GLU A 56 -2.56 22.17 -24.63
C GLU A 56 -2.94 20.70 -24.89
N GLY A 57 -3.53 20.02 -23.90
CA GLY A 57 -3.99 18.64 -23.99
C GLY A 57 -2.93 17.60 -23.62
N PHE A 58 -1.77 18.01 -23.10
CA PHE A 58 -0.78 17.07 -22.59
C PHE A 58 -1.23 16.46 -21.27
N LEU A 59 -1.03 15.15 -21.14
CA LEU A 59 -1.37 14.38 -19.95
C LEU A 59 -0.13 14.21 -19.07
N TYR A 60 -0.28 14.52 -17.78
CA TYR A 60 0.75 14.39 -16.76
C TYR A 60 0.33 13.33 -15.75
N PHE A 61 1.21 12.36 -15.52
CA PHE A 61 1.00 11.36 -14.47
C PHE A 61 1.11 12.03 -13.09
N ARG A 62 0.09 11.80 -12.25
CA ARG A 62 0.05 12.33 -10.88
C ARG A 62 0.21 11.22 -9.86
N ASP A 63 -0.54 10.15 -10.02
CA ASP A 63 -0.54 9.05 -9.06
C ASP A 63 -1.11 7.76 -9.68
N ARG A 64 -1.04 6.67 -8.93
CA ARG A 64 -1.78 5.44 -9.18
C ARG A 64 -2.57 5.05 -7.94
N LEU A 65 -3.87 4.86 -8.10
CA LEU A 65 -4.75 4.33 -7.07
C LEU A 65 -4.21 3.02 -6.51
N GLY A 66 -3.85 3.04 -5.22
CA GLY A 66 -3.25 1.92 -4.50
C GLY A 66 -1.74 2.01 -4.28
N ASP A 67 -1.06 2.98 -4.92
CA ASP A 67 0.37 3.26 -4.70
C ASP A 67 0.60 4.37 -3.67
N THR A 68 -0.46 5.04 -3.21
CA THR A 68 -0.44 6.01 -2.10
C THR A 68 -1.45 5.67 -1.02
N PHE A 69 -1.18 6.13 0.21
CA PHE A 69 -2.14 6.15 1.31
C PHE A 69 -2.01 7.45 2.10
N ARG A 70 -3.05 7.83 2.84
CA ARG A 70 -3.07 9.07 3.62
C ARG A 70 -2.96 8.76 5.11
N TRP A 71 -1.97 9.34 5.79
CA TRP A 71 -1.74 9.16 7.22
C TRP A 71 -1.64 10.52 7.92
N LYS A 72 -2.49 10.77 8.94
CA LYS A 72 -2.49 12.03 9.70
C LYS A 72 -2.52 13.30 8.83
N GLY A 73 -3.24 13.24 7.71
CA GLY A 73 -3.37 14.37 6.77
C GLY A 73 -2.29 14.44 5.68
N GLU A 74 -1.27 13.59 5.73
CA GLU A 74 -0.17 13.55 4.77
C GLU A 74 -0.36 12.44 3.75
N ASN A 75 0.05 12.66 2.50
CA ASN A 75 0.07 11.62 1.47
C ASN A 75 1.41 10.89 1.50
N VAL A 76 1.37 9.56 1.57
CA VAL A 76 2.56 8.70 1.60
C VAL A 76 2.63 7.88 0.32
N SER A 77 3.75 8.00 -0.39
CA SER A 77 4.07 7.17 -1.56
C SER A 77 4.60 5.82 -1.12
N THR A 78 3.89 4.74 -1.43
CA THR A 78 4.35 3.38 -1.13
C THR A 78 5.67 3.07 -1.82
N ARG A 79 5.87 3.56 -3.05
CA ARG A 79 7.11 3.33 -3.83
C ARG A 79 8.32 4.02 -3.24
N GLU A 80 8.15 5.23 -2.70
CA GLU A 80 9.25 5.95 -2.04
C GLU A 80 9.70 5.20 -0.78
N VAL A 81 8.73 4.76 0.02
CA VAL A 81 8.99 3.98 1.23
C VAL A 81 9.60 2.61 0.88
N GLU A 82 9.07 1.93 -0.14
CA GLU A 82 9.64 0.68 -0.70
C GLU A 82 11.10 0.90 -1.12
N GLY A 83 11.38 1.96 -1.87
CA GLY A 83 12.72 2.31 -2.33
C GLY A 83 13.70 2.53 -1.19
N VAL A 84 13.29 3.22 -0.11
CA VAL A 84 14.14 3.39 1.08
C VAL A 84 14.39 2.05 1.78
N LEU A 85 13.35 1.25 2.01
CA LEU A 85 13.47 -0.04 2.69
C LEU A 85 14.34 -1.03 1.90
N SER A 86 14.23 -1.05 0.57
CA SER A 86 15.01 -1.94 -0.31
C SER A 86 16.52 -1.67 -0.29
N LEU A 87 16.99 -0.58 0.32
CA LEU A 87 18.43 -0.33 0.52
C LEU A 87 19.02 -1.14 1.70
N MET A 88 18.18 -1.80 2.49
CA MET A 88 18.63 -2.65 3.60
C MET A 88 19.13 -3.99 3.09
N ASP A 89 20.37 -4.33 3.42
CA ASP A 89 21.05 -5.55 2.96
C ASP A 89 20.39 -6.87 3.41
N PHE A 90 19.63 -6.85 4.51
CA PHE A 90 18.89 -8.01 5.00
C PHE A 90 17.47 -8.14 4.43
N LEU A 91 16.99 -7.18 3.63
CA LEU A 91 15.67 -7.24 2.98
C LEU A 91 15.82 -7.62 1.50
N GLN A 92 15.23 -8.76 1.13
CA GLN A 92 15.24 -9.25 -0.26
C GLN A 92 14.13 -8.60 -1.09
N GLU A 93 12.91 -8.56 -0.53
CA GLU A 93 11.75 -7.97 -1.18
C GLU A 93 10.96 -7.14 -0.18
N VAL A 94 10.33 -6.07 -0.67
CA VAL A 94 9.56 -5.12 0.14
C VAL A 94 8.26 -4.76 -0.57
N ASN A 95 7.18 -4.73 0.20
CA ASN A 95 5.86 -4.31 -0.25
C ASN A 95 5.21 -3.38 0.76
N VAL A 96 4.96 -2.12 0.40
CA VAL A 96 4.39 -1.12 1.32
C VAL A 96 2.94 -0.82 0.97
N TYR A 97 2.11 -0.72 1.98
CA TYR A 97 0.69 -0.38 1.85
C TYR A 97 0.15 0.28 3.12
N GLY A 98 -0.97 0.98 2.97
CA GLY A 98 -1.67 1.57 4.11
C GLY A 98 -2.68 0.59 4.72
N VAL A 99 -2.72 0.50 6.04
CA VAL A 99 -3.72 -0.27 6.81
C VAL A 99 -4.54 0.63 7.73
N PRO A 100 -5.86 0.39 7.87
CA PRO A 100 -6.67 1.14 8.83
C PRO A 100 -6.30 0.77 10.27
N VAL A 101 -6.35 1.75 11.18
CA VAL A 101 -6.20 1.53 12.63
C VAL A 101 -7.46 2.05 13.32
N PRO A 102 -8.09 1.28 14.24
CA PRO A 102 -9.22 1.77 15.02
C PRO A 102 -8.89 3.11 15.72
N GLY A 103 -9.80 4.07 15.62
CA GLY A 103 -9.65 5.39 16.25
C GLY A 103 -8.79 6.41 15.49
N TYR A 104 -8.21 6.05 14.34
CA TYR A 104 -7.46 6.97 13.49
C TYR A 104 -8.12 7.18 12.12
N GLU A 105 -8.08 8.42 11.62
CA GLU A 105 -8.44 8.71 10.24
C GLU A 105 -7.30 8.38 9.27
N GLY A 106 -7.67 7.84 8.11
CA GLY A 106 -6.71 7.43 7.09
C GLY A 106 -6.17 6.01 7.32
N LYS A 107 -4.94 5.79 6.85
CA LYS A 107 -4.26 4.50 6.89
C LYS A 107 -2.82 4.71 7.32
N VAL A 108 -2.34 3.91 8.26
CA VAL A 108 -0.94 3.94 8.67
C VAL A 108 -0.10 3.05 7.76
N GLY A 109 1.17 3.41 7.57
CA GLY A 109 2.08 2.62 6.76
C GLY A 109 2.38 1.26 7.37
N MET A 110 2.30 0.21 6.56
CA MET A 110 2.74 -1.14 6.85
C MET A 110 3.62 -1.64 5.70
N ALA A 111 4.68 -2.37 6.03
CA ALA A 111 5.50 -3.06 5.04
C ALA A 111 5.44 -4.57 5.27
N THR A 112 5.23 -5.35 4.21
CA THR A 112 5.56 -6.77 4.22
C THR A 112 6.90 -6.96 3.54
N VAL A 113 7.79 -7.71 4.17
CA VAL A 113 9.16 -7.90 3.69
C VAL A 113 9.53 -9.37 3.70
N GLN A 114 10.43 -9.75 2.78
CA GLN A 114 11.12 -11.03 2.79
C GLN A 114 12.57 -10.79 3.19
N LEU A 115 13.11 -11.62 4.09
CA LEU A 115 14.53 -11.55 4.45
C LEU A 115 15.39 -12.23 3.39
N VAL A 116 16.61 -11.72 3.20
CA VAL A 116 17.63 -12.45 2.43
C VAL A 116 17.94 -13.77 3.14
N PRO A 117 18.04 -14.91 2.41
CA PRO A 117 18.32 -16.21 3.04
C PRO A 117 19.56 -16.17 3.95
N GLY A 118 19.39 -16.63 5.19
CA GLY A 118 20.45 -16.64 6.20
C GLY A 118 20.65 -15.32 6.95
N GLN A 119 19.95 -14.25 6.59
CA GLN A 119 19.95 -13.00 7.35
C GLN A 119 18.85 -13.00 8.42
N ALA A 120 19.08 -12.25 9.50
CA ALA A 120 18.10 -11.98 10.54
C ALA A 120 17.54 -10.57 10.40
N PHE A 121 16.31 -10.37 10.87
CA PHE A 121 15.72 -9.05 10.92
C PHE A 121 16.35 -8.20 12.03
N ASP A 122 16.90 -7.05 11.66
CA ASP A 122 17.44 -6.06 12.60
C ASP A 122 16.52 -4.84 12.69
N GLY A 123 15.65 -4.86 13.71
CA GLY A 123 14.67 -3.80 13.94
C GLY A 123 15.27 -2.45 14.36
N GLN A 124 16.47 -2.44 14.95
CA GLN A 124 17.13 -1.21 15.38
C GLN A 124 17.84 -0.54 14.19
N ARG A 125 18.54 -1.33 13.37
CA ARG A 125 19.16 -0.85 12.14
C ARG A 125 18.11 -0.36 11.15
N LEU A 126 16.97 -1.07 11.03
CA LEU A 126 15.86 -0.60 10.21
C LEU A 126 15.31 0.75 10.71
N TYR A 127 15.11 0.89 12.02
CA TYR A 127 14.64 2.15 12.61
C TYR A 127 15.57 3.31 12.26
N GLN A 128 16.87 3.17 12.48
CA GLN A 128 17.85 4.21 12.19
C GLN A 128 17.83 4.61 10.71
N HIS A 129 17.76 3.62 9.82
CA HIS A 129 17.70 3.84 8.38
C HIS A 129 16.45 4.62 7.97
N VAL A 130 15.25 4.14 8.33
CA VAL A 130 14.01 4.82 7.93
C VAL A 130 13.88 6.21 8.55
N ARG A 131 14.40 6.43 9.75
CA ARG A 131 14.40 7.76 10.39
C ARG A 131 15.37 8.76 9.76
N THR A 132 16.38 8.27 9.07
CA THR A 132 17.34 9.10 8.33
C THR A 132 16.78 9.54 7.00
N TRP A 133 16.06 8.64 6.31
CA TRP A 133 15.67 8.84 4.91
C TRP A 133 14.20 9.20 4.71
N LEU A 134 13.31 8.91 5.66
CA LEU A 134 11.88 9.19 5.55
C LEU A 134 11.43 10.25 6.57
N PRO A 135 10.50 11.14 6.18
CA PRO A 135 9.81 11.97 7.15
C PRO A 135 8.96 11.11 8.09
N ALA A 136 8.74 11.60 9.31
CA ALA A 136 8.10 10.81 10.38
C ALA A 136 6.72 10.24 10.02
N TYR A 137 5.95 10.92 9.17
CA TYR A 137 4.62 10.47 8.72
C TYR A 137 4.68 9.34 7.68
N ALA A 138 5.79 9.19 6.94
CA ALA A 138 5.96 8.17 5.91
C ALA A 138 6.56 6.86 6.44
N VAL A 139 7.15 6.90 7.64
CA VAL A 139 7.72 5.72 8.29
C VAL A 139 6.63 4.67 8.55
N PRO A 140 6.78 3.42 8.05
CA PRO A 140 5.88 2.33 8.38
C PRO A 140 5.83 2.11 9.89
N HIS A 141 4.64 1.92 10.43
CA HIS A 141 4.46 1.58 11.84
C HIS A 141 4.45 0.08 12.09
N PHE A 142 4.19 -0.71 11.05
CA PHE A 142 4.16 -2.17 11.15
C PHE A 142 5.04 -2.79 10.07
N ILE A 143 5.76 -3.85 10.45
CA ILE A 143 6.52 -4.70 9.54
C ILE A 143 6.00 -6.13 9.69
N ARG A 144 5.73 -6.81 8.58
CA ARG A 144 5.40 -8.23 8.51
C ARG A 144 6.50 -8.95 7.76
N ILE A 145 7.04 -10.02 8.32
CA ILE A 145 8.07 -10.82 7.67
C ILE A 145 7.44 -12.10 7.13
N GLN A 146 7.56 -12.34 5.83
CA GLN A 146 7.08 -13.56 5.17
C GLN A 146 8.22 -14.31 4.51
N ASP A 147 8.13 -15.64 4.52
CA ASP A 147 9.08 -16.51 3.82
C ASP A 147 8.97 -16.40 2.30
N THR A 148 7.79 -16.08 1.78
CA THR A 148 7.55 -15.89 0.35
C THR A 148 6.47 -14.83 0.17
N LEU A 149 6.79 -13.77 -0.57
CA LEU A 149 5.78 -12.79 -0.98
C LEU A 149 5.00 -13.35 -2.18
N GLU A 150 3.66 -13.31 -2.11
CA GLU A 150 2.82 -13.64 -3.26
C GLU A 150 2.92 -12.54 -4.33
N ILE A 151 3.92 -12.66 -5.19
CA ILE A 151 4.07 -11.81 -6.36
C ILE A 151 3.14 -12.36 -7.45
N THR A 152 2.17 -11.57 -7.93
CA THR A 152 1.49 -11.93 -9.19
C THR A 152 2.50 -11.91 -10.33
N ARG A 153 2.29 -12.69 -11.41
CA ARG A 153 3.13 -12.73 -12.63
C ARG A 153 3.44 -11.37 -13.31
N THR A 154 2.96 -10.26 -12.76
CA THR A 154 3.19 -8.87 -13.23
C THR A 154 3.98 -8.01 -12.24
N PHE A 155 4.68 -8.61 -11.27
CA PHE A 155 5.38 -7.89 -10.18
C PHE A 155 4.46 -6.99 -9.33
N LYS A 156 3.14 -7.16 -9.44
CA LYS A 156 2.16 -6.52 -8.56
C LYS A 156 1.87 -7.45 -7.40
N LEU A 157 2.33 -7.08 -6.22
CA LEU A 157 1.99 -7.76 -4.97
C LEU A 157 0.49 -7.61 -4.70
N VAL A 158 -0.18 -8.67 -4.27
CA VAL A 158 -1.62 -8.67 -3.98
C VAL A 158 -1.89 -7.90 -2.68
N LYS A 159 -1.82 -6.56 -2.74
CA LYS A 159 -2.04 -5.67 -1.58
C LYS A 159 -3.42 -5.88 -0.95
N SER A 160 -4.43 -6.35 -1.69
CA SER A 160 -5.81 -6.44 -1.18
C SER A 160 -6.02 -7.45 -0.07
N HIS A 161 -5.27 -8.57 -0.05
CA HIS A 161 -5.36 -9.55 1.03
C HIS A 161 -4.60 -9.04 2.26
N LEU A 162 -3.36 -8.60 2.06
CA LEU A 162 -2.50 -8.04 3.10
C LEU A 162 -3.12 -6.83 3.81
N VAL A 163 -3.80 -5.95 3.08
CA VAL A 163 -4.52 -4.80 3.65
C VAL A 163 -5.71 -5.23 4.51
N ARG A 164 -6.38 -6.36 4.18
CA ARG A 164 -7.52 -6.87 4.95
C ARG A 164 -7.08 -7.52 6.25
N GLU A 165 -5.99 -8.29 6.21
CA GLU A 165 -5.40 -8.87 7.41
C GLU A 165 -4.80 -7.79 8.33
N GLY A 166 -4.24 -6.74 7.72
CA GLY A 166 -3.66 -5.61 8.43
C GLY A 166 -2.51 -6.07 9.31
N PHE A 167 -2.56 -5.69 10.59
CA PHE A 167 -1.59 -6.05 11.63
C PHE A 167 -2.22 -6.94 12.72
N ASN A 168 -3.28 -7.68 12.39
CA ASN A 168 -4.00 -8.52 13.35
C ASN A 168 -3.21 -9.81 13.68
N VAL A 169 -2.59 -9.80 14.86
CA VAL A 169 -1.82 -10.92 15.44
C VAL A 169 -2.62 -12.21 15.63
N GLY A 170 -3.97 -12.15 15.70
CA GLY A 170 -4.82 -13.34 15.82
C GLY A 170 -5.18 -13.99 14.49
N VAL A 171 -4.89 -13.31 13.37
CA VAL A 171 -5.16 -13.80 12.00
C VAL A 171 -3.85 -14.14 11.29
N ILE A 172 -2.80 -13.37 11.56
CA ILE A 172 -1.51 -13.47 10.87
C ILE A 172 -0.58 -14.42 11.64
N ALA A 173 -0.14 -15.50 10.98
CA ALA A 173 0.85 -16.42 11.53
C ALA A 173 2.30 -15.92 11.38
N ASP A 174 2.51 -14.96 10.48
CA ASP A 174 3.81 -14.38 10.18
C ASP A 174 4.33 -13.52 11.34
N SER A 175 5.65 -13.33 11.39
CA SER A 175 6.27 -12.46 12.39
C SER A 175 5.90 -10.99 12.11
N LEU A 176 5.25 -10.37 13.10
CA LEU A 176 4.86 -8.96 13.06
C LEU A 176 5.73 -8.13 14.00
N PHE A 177 6.07 -6.93 13.56
CA PHE A 177 6.82 -5.95 14.33
C PHE A 177 6.13 -4.59 14.28
N VAL A 178 6.33 -3.79 15.32
CA VAL A 178 5.77 -2.45 15.48
C VAL A 178 6.87 -1.44 15.79
N LEU A 179 6.72 -0.24 15.22
CA LEU A 179 7.59 0.90 15.48
C LEU A 179 7.46 1.35 16.95
N ASP A 180 8.57 1.30 17.67
CA ASP A 180 8.70 1.87 19.01
C ASP A 180 9.75 2.99 19.01
N ASN A 181 9.27 4.23 19.10
CA ASN A 181 10.13 5.40 19.14
C ASN A 181 10.88 5.56 20.47
N GLN A 182 10.38 4.99 21.57
CA GLN A 182 11.07 5.03 22.86
C GLN A 182 12.25 4.04 22.86
N ALA A 183 12.03 2.85 22.32
CA ALA A 183 13.06 1.83 22.19
C ALA A 183 13.98 2.05 20.96
N GLN A 184 13.64 3.01 20.09
CA GLN A 184 14.33 3.29 18.82
C GLN A 184 14.52 2.05 17.95
N ALA A 185 13.49 1.20 17.87
CA ALA A 185 13.52 -0.06 17.15
C ALA A 185 12.14 -0.50 16.68
N PHE A 186 12.12 -1.38 15.67
CA PHE A 186 10.97 -2.23 15.39
C PHE A 186 11.01 -3.46 16.32
N ARG A 187 9.99 -3.63 17.16
CA ARG A 187 9.91 -4.73 18.13
C ARG A 187 8.78 -5.68 17.80
N PRO A 188 8.83 -6.96 18.21
CA PRO A 188 7.73 -7.89 18.01
C PRO A 188 6.39 -7.30 18.46
N LEU A 189 5.38 -7.39 17.59
CA LEU A 189 4.02 -6.97 17.87
C LEU A 189 3.32 -8.10 18.64
N THR A 190 3.34 -8.02 19.97
CA THR A 190 2.66 -9.00 20.83
C THR A 190 1.15 -8.74 20.88
N GLN A 191 0.40 -9.70 21.43
CA GLN A 191 -1.04 -9.57 21.64
C GLN A 191 -1.39 -8.35 22.52
N GLU A 192 -0.57 -8.05 23.52
CA GLU A 192 -0.73 -6.91 24.42
C GLU A 192 -0.54 -5.59 23.68
N ILE A 193 0.53 -5.48 22.87
CA ILE A 193 0.80 -4.27 22.09
C ILE A 193 -0.29 -4.07 21.01
N TYR A 194 -0.72 -5.14 20.35
CA TYR A 194 -1.84 -5.09 19.42
C TYR A 194 -3.11 -4.54 20.08
N GLN A 195 -3.46 -5.03 21.27
CA GLN A 195 -4.61 -4.51 22.02
C GLN A 195 -4.42 -3.03 22.42
N ALA A 196 -3.20 -2.63 22.79
CA ALA A 196 -2.90 -1.23 23.11
C ALA A 196 -3.05 -0.31 21.89
N VAL A 197 -2.61 -0.76 20.71
CA VAL A 197 -2.84 -0.06 19.42
C VAL A 197 -4.33 0.09 19.14
N CYS A 198 -5.09 -1.00 19.21
CA CYS A 198 -6.53 -0.98 18.93
C CYS A 198 -7.33 -0.13 19.93
N LYS A 199 -6.85 0.01 21.17
CA LYS A 199 -7.43 0.88 22.20
C LYS A 199 -6.94 2.34 22.12
N GLY A 200 -5.99 2.64 21.26
CA GLY A 200 -5.37 3.96 21.14
C GLY A 200 -4.43 4.34 22.29
N THR A 201 -4.03 3.38 23.14
CA THR A 201 -3.07 3.62 24.23
C THR A 201 -1.61 3.46 23.79
N TRP A 202 -1.38 2.86 22.61
CA TRP A 202 -0.08 2.88 21.95
C TRP A 202 0.03 4.10 21.03
N ARG A 203 1.15 4.83 21.14
CA ARG A 203 1.39 6.03 20.33
C ARG A 203 1.90 5.67 18.94
N LEU A 204 1.05 5.85 17.93
CA LEU A 204 1.40 5.88 16.50
C LEU A 204 1.65 7.32 16.03
#